data_AF-A0A1X0MGJ2-F1
#
_entry.id   AF-A0A1X0MGJ2-F1
#
_cell.length_a   1.000
_cell.length_b   1.000
_cell.length_c   1.000
_cell.angle_alpha   90.00
_cell.angle_beta   90.00
_cell.angle_gamma   90.00
#
_symmetry.space_group_name_H-M   'P 1'
#
loop_
_entity.id
_entity.type
_entity.pdbx_description
1 polymer ?
#
loop_
_entity_poly.entity_id
_entity_poly.type
_entity_poly.pdbx_seq_one_letter_code
_entity_poly.pdbx_strand_id
1 'polypeptide(L)' 'VLVMMLCSGTISDFINRHPSLKMLALSFLTLVGTVLIAESFDVHVPKGYVYFAMAFSLVVETINIRMRTAREAKK' A
#
# COMPACT_ATOMS: atom_id res chain seq x y z
N VAL A 1 14.03 15.24 -1.84
CA VAL A 1 12.92 15.71 -2.72
C VAL A 1 13.19 15.42 -4.19
N LEU A 2 14.37 15.77 -4.73
CA LEU A 2 14.73 15.50 -6.14
C LEU A 2 14.49 14.03 -6.55
N VAL A 3 14.94 13.08 -5.74
CA VAL A 3 14.72 11.64 -5.95
C VAL A 3 13.23 11.28 -5.99
N MET A 4 12.42 11.86 -5.12
CA MET A 4 10.97 11.59 -5.11
C MET A 4 10.29 12.10 -6.37
N MET A 5 10.66 13.29 -6.85
CA MET A 5 10.10 13.86 -8.09
C MET A 5 10.50 13.08 -9.34
N LEU A 6 11.74 12.57 -9.38
CA LEU A 6 12.20 11.71 -10.48
C LEU A 6 11.47 10.37 -10.49
N CYS A 7 11.20 9.77 -9.32
CA CYS A 7 10.53 8.48 -9.22
C CYS A 7 9.00 8.57 -9.27
N SER A 8 8.39 9.73 -9.04
CA SER A 8 6.93 9.84 -8.89
C SER A 8 6.17 9.45 -10.15
N GLY A 9 6.73 9.71 -11.34
CA GLY A 9 6.15 9.30 -12.61
C GLY A 9 6.04 7.78 -12.72
N THR A 10 7.16 7.07 -12.55
CA THR A 10 7.22 5.60 -12.60
C THR A 10 6.32 4.93 -11.55
N ILE A 11 6.28 5.49 -10.33
CA ILE A 11 5.42 4.99 -9.25
C ILE A 11 3.94 5.20 -9.61
N SER A 12 3.59 6.36 -10.18
CA SER A 12 2.21 6.67 -10.59
C SER A 12 1.73 5.74 -11.71
N ASP A 13 2.56 5.48 -12.70
CA ASP A 13 2.23 4.55 -13.79
C ASP A 13 2.00 3.12 -13.30
N PHE A 14 2.83 2.67 -12.35
CA PHE A 14 2.67 1.37 -11.71
C PHE A 14 1.34 1.26 -10.94
N ILE A 15 0.98 2.28 -10.17
CA ILE A 15 -0.29 2.36 -9.44
C ILE A 15 -1.49 2.38 -10.40
N ASN A 16 -1.38 3.09 -11.54
CA ASN A 16 -2.46 3.13 -12.53
C ASN A 16 -2.67 1.79 -13.24
N ARG A 17 -1.61 1.02 -13.46
CA ARG A 17 -1.69 -0.34 -14.05
C ARG A 17 -2.30 -1.37 -13.09
N HIS A 18 -2.17 -1.15 -11.78
CA HIS A 18 -2.69 -2.04 -10.73
C HIS A 18 -3.63 -1.25 -9.79
N PRO A 19 -4.93 -1.09 -10.13
CA PRO A 19 -5.84 -0.21 -9.40
C PRO A 19 -6.03 -0.57 -7.92
N SER A 20 -5.84 -1.83 -7.55
CA SER A 20 -5.85 -2.29 -6.16
C SER A 20 -4.69 -1.74 -5.33
N LEU A 21 -3.54 -1.42 -5.94
CA LEU A 21 -2.45 -0.69 -5.26
C LEU A 21 -2.84 0.75 -4.92
N LYS A 22 -3.66 1.41 -5.75
CA LYS A 22 -4.17 2.76 -5.45
C LYS A 22 -5.01 2.75 -4.17
N MET A 23 -5.88 1.75 -4.04
CA MET A 23 -6.70 1.53 -2.84
C MET A 23 -5.83 1.17 -1.63
N LEU A 24 -4.79 0.36 -1.82
CA LEU A 24 -3.85 0.01 -0.76
C LEU A 24 -3.09 1.23 -0.23
N ALA A 25 -2.63 2.11 -1.12
CA ALA A 25 -1.94 3.36 -0.77
C ALA A 25 -2.86 4.30 0.02
N LEU A 26 -4.11 4.49 -0.41
CA LEU A 26 -5.09 5.28 0.32
C LEU A 26 -5.35 4.71 1.72
N SER A 27 -5.47 3.38 1.81
CA SER A 27 -5.70 2.68 3.08
C SER A 27 -4.51 2.82 4.04
N PHE A 28 -3.28 2.72 3.54
CA PHE A 28 -2.09 2.99 4.36
C PHE A 28 -2.00 4.45 4.80
N LEU A 29 -2.37 5.41 3.95
CA LEU A 29 -2.43 6.81 4.34
C LEU A 29 -3.41 7.02 5.50
N THR A 30 -4.60 6.43 5.43
CA THR A 30 -5.59 6.48 6.51
C THR A 30 -5.07 5.81 7.78
N LEU A 31 -4.54 4.58 7.67
CA LEU A 31 -4.02 3.84 8.83
C LEU A 31 -2.90 4.62 9.52
N VAL A 32 -1.91 5.10 8.77
CA VAL A 32 -0.80 5.88 9.32
C VAL A 32 -1.32 7.18 9.92
N GLY A 33 -2.25 7.87 9.25
CA GLY A 33 -2.91 9.06 9.81
C GLY A 33 -3.59 8.79 11.15
N THR A 34 -4.36 7.70 11.27
CA THR A 34 -5.01 7.31 12.53
C THR A 34 -4.01 6.92 13.61
N VAL A 35 -2.94 6.22 13.25
CA VAL A 35 -1.85 5.87 14.19
C VAL A 35 -1.18 7.12 14.73
N LEU A 36 -0.88 8.11 13.88
CA LEU A 36 -0.29 9.37 14.31
C LEU A 36 -1.23 10.18 15.22
N ILE A 37 -2.54 10.17 14.94
CA ILE A 37 -3.54 10.77 15.82
C ILE A 37 -3.51 10.08 17.19
N ALA A 38 -3.54 8.75 17.22
CA ALA A 38 -3.49 7.98 18.47
C ALA A 38 -2.19 8.23 19.28
N GLU A 39 -1.04 8.24 18.61
CA GLU A 39 0.25 8.59 19.23
C GLU A 39 0.24 10.02 19.81
N SER A 40 -0.49 10.95 19.19
CA SER A 40 -0.65 12.32 19.70
C SER A 40 -1.46 12.37 21.00
N PHE A 41 -2.24 11.32 21.31
CA PHE A 41 -2.96 11.14 22.58
C PHE A 41 -2.18 10.25 23.58
N ASP A 42 -0.86 10.12 23.41
CA ASP A 42 0.04 9.29 24.23
C ASP A 42 -0.20 7.77 24.11
N VAL A 43 -1.07 7.34 23.18
CA VAL A 43 -1.29 5.92 22.90
C VAL A 43 -0.15 5.39 22.04
N HIS A 44 0.76 4.65 22.67
CA HIS A 44 1.91 4.06 21.99
C HIS A 44 1.47 2.87 21.13
N VAL A 45 1.41 3.08 19.81
CA VAL A 45 1.18 2.01 18.84
C VAL A 45 2.53 1.44 18.40
N PRO A 46 2.84 0.16 18.65
CA PRO A 46 4.10 -0.40 18.21
C PRO A 46 4.18 -0.40 16.68
N LYS A 47 5.13 0.35 16.13
CA LYS A 47 5.34 0.56 14.68
C LYS A 47 5.50 -0.76 13.92
N GLY A 48 5.97 -1.82 14.59
CA GLY A 48 6.05 -3.17 14.05
C GLY A 48 4.71 -3.70 13.52
N TYR A 49 3.58 -3.38 14.16
CA TYR A 49 2.27 -3.79 13.66
C TYR A 49 1.93 -3.12 12.33
N VAL A 50 2.25 -1.83 12.19
CA VAL A 50 2.03 -1.07 10.95
C VAL A 50 2.90 -1.63 9.82
N TYR A 51 4.19 -1.91 10.10
CA TYR A 51 5.09 -2.51 9.11
C TYR A 51 4.67 -3.93 8.72
N PHE A 52 4.22 -4.75 9.67
CA PHE A 52 3.70 -6.08 9.41
C PHE A 52 2.44 -6.03 8.54
N ALA A 53 1.49 -5.14 8.87
CA ALA A 53 0.29 -4.93 8.06
C ALA A 53 0.64 -4.50 6.63
N MET A 54 1.60 -3.56 6.47
CA MET A 54 2.06 -3.13 5.16
C MET A 54 2.65 -4.28 4.33
N ALA A 55 3.57 -5.05 4.91
CA ALA A 55 4.20 -6.18 4.23
C ALA A 55 3.18 -7.28 3.86
N PHE A 56 2.31 -7.65 4.81
CA PHE A 56 1.27 -8.64 4.60
C PHE A 56 0.32 -8.24 3.46
N SER A 57 -0.16 -6.99 3.44
CA SER A 57 -1.05 -6.52 2.39
C SER A 57 -0.39 -6.51 1.01
N LEU A 58 0.90 -6.17 0.90
CA LEU A 58 1.63 -6.25 -0.36
C LEU A 58 1.75 -7.70 -0.88
N VAL A 59 1.97 -8.66 0.02
CA VAL A 59 2.01 -10.09 -0.33
C VAL A 59 0.65 -10.55 -0.83
N VAL A 60 -0.42 -10.24 -0.10
CA VAL A 60 -1.80 -10.57 -0.49
C VAL A 60 -2.15 -9.93 -1.85
N GLU A 61 -1.77 -8.68 -2.05
CA GLU A 61 -2.02 -7.97 -3.30
C GLU A 61 -1.26 -8.58 -4.48
N THR A 62 -0.02 -9.02 -4.28
CA THR A 62 0.75 -9.73 -5.30
C THR A 62 0.06 -11.04 -5.70
N ILE A 63 -0.47 -11.79 -4.73
CA ILE A 63 -1.25 -13.01 -4.97
C ILE A 63 -2.54 -12.67 -5.73
N ASN A 64 -3.24 -11.61 -5.34
CA ASN A 64 -4.49 -11.16 -5.95
C ASN A 64 -4.30 -10.80 -7.43
N ILE A 65 -3.25 -10.03 -7.76
CA ILE A 65 -2.89 -9.70 -9.15
C ILE A 65 -2.62 -10.99 -9.95
N ARG A 66 -1.82 -11.92 -9.39
CA ARG A 66 -1.48 -13.18 -10.07
C ARG A 66 -2.71 -14.06 -10.31
N MET A 67 -3.64 -14.13 -9.37
CA MET A 67 -4.91 -14.84 -9.52
C MET A 67 -5.80 -14.21 -10.59
N ARG A 68 -5.86 -12.88 -10.64
CA ARG A 68 -6.63 -12.17 -11.67
C ARG A 68 -6.11 -12.46 -13.07
N THR A 69 -4.78 -12.37 -13.28
CA THR A 69 -4.17 -12.69 -14.58
C THR A 69 -4.40 -14.15 -14.98
N ALA A 70 -4.33 -15.09 -14.03
CA ALA A 70 -4.60 -16.51 -14.29
C ALA A 70 -6.06 -16.77 -14.70
N ARG A 71 -7.03 -16.01 -14.18
CA ARG A 71 -8.44 -16.10 -14.59
C ARG A 71 -8.68 -15.51 -15.97
N GLU A 72 -8.05 -14.39 -16.29
CA GLU A 72 -8.14 -13.75 -17.62
C GLU A 72 -7.53 -14.64 -18.72
N ALA A 73 -6.46 -15.39 -18.43
CA ALA A 73 -5.84 -16.32 -19.39
C ALA A 73 -6.66 -17.60 -19.68
N LYS A 74 -7.69 -17.89 -18.86
CA LYS A 74 -8.54 -19.08 -18.98
C LYS A 74 -9.86 -18.81 -19.70
N LYS A 75 -10.10 -17.55 -20.07
CA LYS A 75 -11.29 -17.06 -20.78
C LYS A 75 -10.95 -16.80 -22.24
#